data_AF-A0A8T4FNI0-F1
#
_entry.id   AF-A0A8T4FNI0-F1
#
_cell.length_a   1.000
_cell.length_b   1.000
_cell.length_c   1.000
_cell.angle_alpha   90.00
_cell.angle_beta   90.00
_cell.angle_gamma   90.00
#
_symmetry.space_group_name_H-M   'P 1'
#
loop_
_entity.id
_entity.type
_entity.pdbx_description
1 polymer ?
#
loop_
_entity_poly.entity_id
_entity_poly.type
_entity_poly.pdbx_seq_one_letter_code
_entity_poly.pdbx_strand_id
1 'polypeptide(L)' 'MADWVPKTRLGQMVLNGEITTMSDALATKLPLREPEIVDILLPDLKDEVIDLNMVQRMTDSGRRVRFAV' A
#
# COMPACT_ATOMS: atom_id res chain seq x y z
N MET A 1 -11.00 15.05 -3.81
CA MET A 1 -10.21 14.06 -3.04
C MET A 1 -11.03 12.79 -3.00
N ALA A 2 -10.43 11.64 -3.26
CA ALA A 2 -11.13 10.38 -3.10
C ALA A 2 -11.53 10.25 -1.62
N ASP A 3 -12.82 10.15 -1.33
CA ASP A 3 -13.30 9.81 0.00
C ASP A 3 -12.90 8.36 0.28
N TRP A 4 -11.71 8.18 0.84
CA TRP A 4 -11.26 6.88 1.30
C TRP A 4 -12.20 6.41 2.41
N VAL A 5 -12.93 5.34 2.13
CA VAL A 5 -13.81 4.69 3.12
C VAL A 5 -13.06 3.51 3.70
N PRO A 6 -12.53 3.63 4.94
CA PRO A 6 -11.75 2.56 5.54
C PRO A 6 -12.62 1.34 5.81
N LYS A 7 -12.11 0.17 5.44
CA LYS A 7 -12.71 -1.14 5.71
C LYS A 7 -12.09 -1.78 6.95
N THR A 8 -10.90 -1.35 7.34
CA THR A 8 -10.24 -1.86 8.55
C THR A 8 -10.52 -0.99 9.77
N ARG A 9 -10.48 -1.60 10.96
CA ARG A 9 -10.58 -0.86 12.23
C ARG A 9 -9.47 0.18 12.37
N LEU A 10 -8.26 -0.18 11.91
CA LEU A 10 -7.11 0.73 11.91
C LEU A 10 -7.38 1.94 11.01
N GLY A 11 -7.89 1.71 9.80
CA GLY A 11 -8.23 2.80 8.87
C GLY A 11 -9.31 3.74 9.42
N GLN A 12 -10.30 3.20 10.14
CA GLN A 12 -11.30 4.02 10.82
C GLN A 12 -10.68 4.89 11.92
N MET A 13 -9.77 4.34 12.74
CA MET A 13 -9.08 5.10 13.78
C MET A 13 -8.20 6.22 13.21
N VAL A 14 -7.54 5.96 12.08
CA VAL A 14 -6.71 6.94 11.37
C VAL A 14 -7.59 8.05 10.77
N LEU A 15 -8.70 7.69 10.11
CA LEU A 15 -9.64 8.67 9.56
C LEU A 15 -10.30 9.52 10.65
N ASN A 16 -10.59 8.92 11.81
CA ASN A 16 -11.15 9.62 12.98
C ASN A 16 -10.12 10.54 13.67
N GLY A 17 -8.83 10.45 13.33
CA GLY A 17 -7.76 11.25 13.94
C GLY A 17 -7.30 10.75 15.31
N GLU A 18 -7.65 9.52 15.71
CA GLU A 18 -7.17 8.91 16.96
C GLU A 18 -5.70 8.50 16.87
N ILE A 19 -5.23 8.19 15.67
CA ILE A 19 -3.85 7.82 15.36
C ILE A 19 -3.27 8.88 14.44
N THR A 20 -2.30 9.63 14.93
CA THR A 20 -1.67 10.74 14.19
C THR A 20 -0.26 10.41 13.71
N THR A 21 0.38 9.38 14.30
CA THR A 21 1.73 8.97 13.93
C THR A 21 1.78 7.50 13.49
N MET A 22 2.74 7.19 12.61
CA MET A 22 3.00 5.80 12.19
C MET A 22 3.44 4.91 13.35
N SER A 23 4.16 5.47 14.33
CA SER A 23 4.57 4.75 15.54
C SER A 23 3.36 4.26 16.35
N ASP A 24 2.34 5.10 16.49
CA ASP A 24 1.10 4.74 17.18
C ASP A 24 0.34 3.67 16.40
N ALA A 25 0.29 3.79 15.06
CA ALA A 25 -0.30 2.77 14.20
C ALA A 25 0.36 1.40 14.40
N LEU A 26 1.69 1.35 14.47
CA LEU A 26 2.44 0.10 14.71
C LEU A 26 2.24 -0.44 16.14
N ALA A 27 2.11 0.45 17.14
CA ALA A 27 1.87 0.06 18.53
C ALA A 27 0.53 -0.67 18.73
N THR A 28 -0.49 -0.39 17.90
CA THR A 28 -1.79 -1.07 17.98
C THR A 28 -1.75 -2.57 17.65
N LYS A 29 -0.65 -3.06 17.03
CA LYS A 29 -0.51 -4.46 16.55
C LYS A 29 -1.62 -4.89 15.57
N LEU A 30 -2.35 -3.95 15.00
CA LEU A 30 -3.34 -4.23 13.95
C LEU A 30 -2.63 -4.39 12.60
N PRO A 31 -3.14 -5.27 11.72
CA PRO A 31 -2.53 -5.48 10.41
C PRO A 31 -2.77 -4.27 9.50
N LEU A 32 -1.68 -3.68 8.99
CA LEU A 32 -1.69 -2.65 7.96
C LEU A 32 -2.02 -3.29 6.60
N ARG A 33 -3.25 -3.08 6.11
CA ARG A 33 -3.73 -3.67 4.84
C ARG A 33 -4.22 -2.63 3.83
N GLU A 34 -4.31 -1.37 4.23
CA GLU A 34 -4.82 -0.27 3.43
C GLU A 34 -3.67 0.71 3.18
N PRO A 35 -3.24 0.92 1.92
CA PRO A 35 -2.13 1.83 1.61
C PRO A 35 -2.46 3.28 1.98
N GLU A 36 -3.72 3.67 1.94
CA GLU A 36 -4.16 5.03 2.22
C GLU A 36 -3.86 5.45 3.68
N ILE A 37 -3.70 4.49 4.60
CA ILE A 37 -3.22 4.75 5.97
C ILE A 37 -1.81 5.35 5.95
N VAL A 38 -0.94 4.83 5.08
CA VAL A 38 0.44 5.30 4.93
C VAL A 38 0.46 6.68 4.29
N ASP A 39 -0.36 6.91 3.27
CA ASP A 39 -0.47 8.20 2.57
C ASP A 39 -0.88 9.34 3.52
N ILE A 40 -1.77 9.07 4.48
CA ILE A 40 -2.25 10.06 5.46
C ILE A 40 -1.20 10.31 6.55
N LEU A 41 -0.58 9.26 7.07
CA LEU A 41 0.35 9.37 8.20
C LEU A 41 1.74 9.87 7.77
N LEU A 42 2.14 9.64 6.53
CA LEU A 42 3.45 10.00 5.98
C LEU A 42 3.30 10.61 4.57
N PRO A 43 2.85 11.87 4.46
CA PRO A 43 2.61 12.52 3.16
C PRO A 43 3.88 12.78 2.34
N ASP A 44 5.05 12.84 2.99
CA ASP A 44 6.34 13.17 2.35
C ASP A 44 7.13 11.92 1.90
N LEU A 45 6.47 10.76 1.83
CA LEU A 45 7.10 9.53 1.38
C LEU A 45 7.49 9.63 -0.11
N LYS A 46 8.68 9.15 -0.45
CA LYS A 46 9.18 9.11 -1.83
C LYS A 46 9.35 7.68 -2.28
N ASP A 47 8.81 7.38 -3.46
CA ASP A 47 8.98 6.10 -4.11
C ASP A 47 10.05 6.20 -5.20
N GLU A 48 10.94 5.20 -5.26
CA GLU A 48 11.95 5.06 -6.31
C GLU A 48 11.89 3.64 -6.88
N VAL A 49 11.83 3.53 -8.20
CA VAL A 49 11.85 2.23 -8.89
C VAL A 49 13.30 1.86 -9.15
N ILE A 50 13.78 0.81 -8.47
CA ILE A 50 15.18 0.39 -8.52
C ILE A 50 15.46 -0.45 -9.78
N ASP A 51 14.55 -1.36 -10.15
CA ASP A 51 14.76 -2.28 -11.27
C ASP A 51 13.43 -2.67 -11.93
N LEU A 52 13.48 -2.88 -13.25
CA LEU A 52 12.33 -3.28 -14.06
C LEU A 52 12.76 -4.47 -14.93
N ASN A 53 12.40 -5.67 -14.49
CA ASN A 53 12.78 -6.90 -15.18
C ASN A 53 11.61 -7.46 -16.00
N MET A 54 11.85 -7.71 -17.29
CA MET A 54 10.88 -8.39 -18.15
C MET A 54 11.00 -9.90 -17.97
N VAL A 55 9.93 -10.54 -17.47
CA VAL A 55 9.83 -11.99 -17.34
C VAL A 55 8.84 -12.56 -18.35
N GLN A 56 9.18 -13.69 -18.98
CA GLN A 56 8.34 -14.34 -19.97
C GLN A 56 8.01 -15.77 -19.54
N ARG A 57 6.73 -16.15 -19.64
CA ARG A 57 6.25 -17.53 -19.47
C ARG A 57 5.79 -18.08 -20.82
N MET A 58 6.32 -19.23 -21.21
CA MET A 58 5.87 -19.94 -22.41
C MET A 58 4.57 -20.71 -22.10
N THR A 59 3.60 -20.59 -23.00
CA THR A 59 2.31 -21.30 -22.97
C THR A 59 2.05 -21.93 -24.32
N ASP A 60 1.12 -22.88 -24.39
CA ASP A 60 0.78 -23.62 -25.61
C ASP A 60 0.32 -22.70 -26.76
N SER A 61 -0.40 -21.60 -26.43
CA SER A 61 -0.82 -20.58 -27.41
C SER A 61 0.17 -19.42 -27.60
N GLY A 62 1.43 -19.56 -27.15
CA GLY A 62 2.49 -18.55 -27.35
C GLY A 62 3.16 -18.07 -26.07
N ARG A 63 3.79 -16.88 -26.10
CA ARG A 63 4.54 -16.32 -24.98
C ARG A 63 3.71 -15.27 -24.23
N ARG A 64 3.61 -15.39 -22.90
CA ARG A 64 3.04 -14.36 -22.02
C ARG A 64 4.16 -13.57 -21.36
N VAL A 65 4.20 -12.27 -21.60
CA VAL A 65 5.17 -11.34 -21.01
C VAL A 65 4.57 -10.65 -19.79
N ARG A 66 5.34 -10.50 -18.72
CA ARG A 66 5.02 -9.67 -17.54
C ARG A 66 6.26 -8.87 -17.14
N PHE A 67 6.04 -7.75 -16.47
CA PHE A 67 7.10 -6.98 -15.84
C PHE A 67 7.09 -7.29 -14.35
N ALA A 68 8.25 -7.62 -13.80
CA ALA A 68 8.49 -7.60 -12.37
C ALA A 68 8.94 -6.18 -12.02
N VAL A 69 8.09 -5.50 -11.24
CA VAL A 69 8.28 -4.16 -10.68
C VAL A 69 8.37 -4.32 -9.17
#